data_AF-A0A2I9E8G8-F1
#
_entry.id   AF-A0A2I9E8G8-F1
#
_cell.length_a   1.000
_cell.length_b   1.000
_cell.length_c   1.000
_cell.angle_alpha   90.00
_cell.angle_beta   90.00
_cell.angle_gamma   90.00
#
_symmetry.space_group_name_H-M   'P 1'
#
loop_
_entity.id
_entity.type
_entity.pdbx_description
1 polymer ?
#
loop_
_entity_poly.entity_id
_entity_poly.type
_entity_poly.pdbx_seq_one_letter_code
_entity_poly.pdbx_strand_id
1 'polypeptide(L)'
;MRKFEVYRNIRKQAVIFGLSISFFALQMICVVSSLMVIIFSFSLAMIMGVLVFNAALYIALIKITNNPQQITLWGVFPKIISNKKSSLLSYGQD
;
A
#
# COMPACT_ATOMS: atom_id res chain seq x y z
N MET A 1 -6.02 -36.17 13.82
CA MET A 1 -5.98 -34.73 14.17
C MET A 1 -5.64 -33.93 12.92
N ARG A 2 -6.43 -32.91 12.56
CA ARG A 2 -6.17 -32.09 11.37
C ARG A 2 -5.03 -31.11 11.69
N LYS A 3 -4.01 -31.06 10.82
CA LYS A 3 -2.91 -30.10 10.93
C LYS A 3 -3.35 -28.81 10.23
N PHE A 4 -3.37 -27.70 10.96
CA PHE A 4 -3.58 -26.37 10.37
C PHE A 4 -2.21 -25.72 10.18
N GLU A 5 -1.92 -25.28 8.97
CA GLU A 5 -0.74 -24.44 8.73
C GLU A 5 -0.94 -23.08 9.39
N VAL A 6 0.11 -22.56 10.05
CA VAL A 6 0.06 -21.26 10.71
C VAL A 6 -0.04 -20.17 9.64
N TYR A 7 -1.26 -19.63 9.47
CA TYR A 7 -1.55 -18.56 8.53
C TYR A 7 -0.81 -17.28 8.93
N ARG A 8 0.33 -17.02 8.29
CA ARG A 8 1.25 -15.91 8.64
C ARG A 8 0.99 -14.62 7.86
N ASN A 9 0.00 -14.61 6.94
CA ASN A 9 -0.29 -13.46 6.09
C ASN A 9 -0.94 -12.29 6.84
N ILE A 10 -1.51 -12.51 8.03
CA ILE A 10 -2.00 -11.43 8.92
C ILE A 10 -0.92 -10.42 9.34
N ARG A 11 0.36 -10.75 9.20
CA ARG A 11 1.48 -9.84 9.52
C ARG A 11 2.08 -9.11 8.32
N LYS A 12 1.68 -9.45 7.09
CA LYS A 12 2.39 -8.95 5.89
C LYS A 12 1.98 -7.56 5.45
N GLN A 13 0.77 -7.12 5.78
CA GLN A 13 0.35 -5.73 5.55
C GLN A 13 -0.86 -5.45 6.42
N ALA A 14 -0.70 -4.52 7.36
CA ALA A 14 -1.85 -3.97 8.07
C ALA A 14 -2.54 -2.97 7.14
N VAL A 15 -3.78 -3.29 6.78
CA VAL A 15 -4.67 -2.41 6.03
C VAL A 15 -5.70 -1.82 6.99
N ILE A 16 -5.89 -0.51 6.92
CA ILE A 16 -6.84 0.23 7.75
C ILE A 16 -7.79 0.94 6.78
N PHE A 17 -9.09 0.61 6.86
CA PHE A 17 -10.13 1.13 5.95
C PHE A 17 -9.78 1.02 4.45
N GLY A 18 -9.15 -0.09 4.05
CA GLY A 18 -8.77 -0.36 2.66
C GLY A 18 -7.51 0.36 2.18
N LEU A 19 -6.81 1.11 3.05
CA LEU A 19 -5.53 1.75 2.75
C LEU A 19 -4.39 1.05 3.50
N SER A 20 -3.19 1.07 2.92
CA SER A 20 -1.96 0.73 3.66
C SER A 20 -1.72 1.74 4.79
N ILE A 21 -0.95 1.35 5.81
CA ILE A 21 -0.68 2.23 6.97
C ILE A 21 -0.17 3.63 6.57
N SER A 22 0.69 3.71 5.54
CA SER A 22 1.27 4.96 5.08
C SER A 22 0.24 5.86 4.39
N PHE A 23 -0.63 5.27 3.57
CA PHE A 23 -1.71 5.97 2.90
C PHE A 23 -2.78 6.44 3.89
N PHE A 24 -3.08 5.61 4.90
CA PHE A 24 -3.95 6.00 6.00
C PHE A 24 -3.38 7.20 6.77
N ALA A 25 -2.08 7.19 7.09
CA ALA A 25 -1.42 8.31 7.77
C ALA A 25 -1.51 9.61 6.94
N LEU A 26 -1.29 9.53 5.62
CA LEU A 26 -1.45 10.67 4.71
C LEU A 26 -2.87 11.25 4.75
N GLN A 27 -3.89 10.39 4.68
CA GLN A 27 -5.29 10.80 4.81
C GLN A 27 -5.53 11.51 6.14
N MET A 28 -5.02 10.95 7.25
CA MET A 28 -5.21 11.54 8.59
C MET A 28 -4.55 12.92 8.72
N ILE A 29 -3.36 13.11 8.14
CA ILE A 29 -2.69 14.42 8.12
C ILE A 29 -3.54 15.44 7.35
N CYS A 30 -4.11 15.06 6.20
CA CYS A 30 -5.02 15.93 5.44
C CYS A 30 -6.30 16.26 6.22
N VAL A 31 -6.86 15.30 6.95
CA VAL A 31 -8.04 15.54 7.79
C VAL A 31 -7.71 16.53 8.91
N VAL A 32 -6.59 16.35 9.61
CA VAL A 32 -6.18 17.26 10.69
C VAL A 32 -5.86 18.66 10.17
N SER A 33 -5.14 18.77 9.05
CA SER A 33 -4.85 20.08 8.45
C SER A 33 -6.11 20.77 7.96
N SER A 34 -7.04 20.02 7.35
CA SER A 34 -8.34 20.55 6.94
C SER A 34 -9.17 21.08 8.11
N LEU A 35 -9.13 20.39 9.24
CA LEU A 35 -9.79 20.83 10.46
C LEU A 35 -9.23 22.17 10.94
N MET A 36 -7.90 22.33 10.94
CA MET A 36 -7.25 23.60 11.28
C MET A 36 -7.74 24.72 10.37
N VAL A 37 -7.79 24.49 9.05
CA VAL A 37 -8.25 25.49 8.07
C VAL A 37 -9.71 25.89 8.29
N ILE A 38 -10.59 24.92 8.55
CA ILE A 38 -12.02 25.17 8.77
C ILE A 38 -12.24 26.10 9.99
N ILE A 39 -11.49 25.88 11.07
CA ILE A 39 -11.61 26.68 12.30
C ILE A 39 -11.21 28.14 12.07
N PHE A 40 -10.24 28.41 11.20
CA PHE A 40 -9.75 29.77 10.96
C PHE A 40 -10.45 30.52 9.81
N SER A 41 -11.01 29.82 8.81
CA SER A 41 -11.40 30.49 7.56
C SER A 41 -12.81 31.07 7.53
N PHE A 42 -13.74 30.65 8.39
CA PHE A 42 -15.15 31.13 8.46
C PHE A 42 -15.95 31.26 7.14
N SER A 43 -15.47 30.71 6.02
CA SER A 43 -16.11 30.78 4.71
C SER A 43 -16.75 29.46 4.34
N LEU A 44 -18.06 29.48 4.04
CA LEU A 44 -18.82 28.30 3.59
C LEU A 44 -18.20 27.65 2.35
N ALA A 45 -17.71 28.46 1.40
CA ALA A 45 -17.08 27.95 0.19
C ALA A 45 -15.80 27.16 0.51
N MET A 46 -14.99 27.65 1.47
CA MET A 46 -13.78 26.94 1.88
C MET A 46 -14.12 25.63 2.61
N ILE A 47 -15.12 25.64 3.49
CA ILE A 47 -15.57 24.43 4.20
C ILE A 47 -16.00 23.36 3.20
N MET A 48 -16.84 23.72 2.23
CA MET A 48 -17.30 22.77 1.20
C MET A 48 -16.14 22.27 0.33
N GLY A 49 -15.24 23.14 -0.12
CA GLY A 49 -14.08 22.75 -0.92
C GLY A 49 -13.16 21.77 -0.20
N VAL A 50 -12.90 22.02 1.09
CA VAL A 50 -12.05 21.19 1.93
C VAL A 50 -12.66 19.81 2.20
N LEU A 51 -13.98 19.72 2.39
CA LEU A 51 -14.69 18.45 2.51
C LEU A 51 -14.62 17.62 1.23
N VAL A 52 -14.89 18.26 0.08
CA VAL A 52 -14.80 17.60 -1.24
C VAL A 52 -13.38 17.14 -1.51
N PHE A 53 -12.38 17.95 -1.17
CA PHE A 53 -10.97 17.59 -1.32
C PHE A 53 -10.60 16.34 -0.50
N ASN A 54 -11.00 16.26 0.77
CA ASN A 54 -10.73 15.09 1.61
C ASN A 54 -11.38 13.81 1.05
N ALA A 55 -12.62 13.91 0.56
CA ALA A 55 -13.32 12.79 -0.05
C ALA A 55 -12.67 12.34 -1.36
N ALA A 56 -12.31 13.29 -2.23
CA ALA A 56 -11.63 13.02 -3.50
C ALA A 56 -10.26 12.36 -3.27
N LEU A 57 -9.50 12.87 -2.30
CA LEU A 57 -8.21 12.33 -1.90
C LEU A 57 -8.36 10.89 -1.40
N TYR A 58 -9.31 10.62 -0.51
CA TYR A 58 -9.58 9.27 -0.02
C TYR A 58 -9.90 8.28 -1.15
N ILE A 59 -10.78 8.65 -2.08
CA ILE A 59 -11.15 7.83 -3.24
C ILE A 59 -9.93 7.57 -4.14
N ALA A 60 -9.10 8.59 -4.37
CA ALA A 60 -7.88 8.45 -5.16
C ALA A 60 -6.91 7.45 -4.51
N LEU A 61 -6.66 7.55 -3.19
CA LEU A 61 -5.77 6.63 -2.48
C LEU A 61 -6.31 5.19 -2.46
N ILE A 62 -7.63 5.00 -2.37
CA ILE A 62 -8.25 3.67 -2.51
C ILE A 62 -7.98 3.10 -3.89
N LYS A 63 -8.22 3.86 -4.96
CA LYS A 63 -7.98 3.39 -6.33
C LYS A 63 -6.52 3.00 -6.55
N ILE A 64 -5.60 3.79 -6.01
CA ILE A 64 -4.16 3.53 -6.06
C ILE A 64 -3.80 2.25 -5.29
N THR A 65 -4.38 2.02 -4.12
CA THR A 65 -4.16 0.79 -3.32
C THR A 65 -4.74 -0.46 -4.00
N ASN A 66 -5.92 -0.35 -4.59
CA ASN A 66 -6.62 -1.47 -5.20
C ASN A 66 -6.10 -1.84 -6.60
N ASN A 67 -5.33 -0.96 -7.25
CA ASN A 67 -4.71 -1.22 -8.55
C ASN A 67 -3.17 -1.29 -8.46
N PRO A 68 -2.60 -2.31 -7.81
CA PRO A 68 -1.16 -2.44 -7.61
C PRO A 68 -0.36 -2.57 -8.91
N GLN A 69 -1.01 -2.85 -10.05
CA GLN A 69 -0.34 -2.97 -11.34
C GLN A 69 0.28 -1.65 -11.82
N GLN A 70 -0.27 -0.50 -11.41
CA GLN A 70 0.25 0.80 -11.85
C GLN A 70 1.46 1.29 -11.04
N ILE A 71 1.75 0.66 -9.89
CA ILE A 71 2.86 1.01 -9.00
C ILE A 71 3.93 -0.09 -9.04
N THR A 72 4.36 -0.49 -10.23
CA THR A 72 5.61 -1.25 -10.36
C THR A 72 6.76 -0.25 -10.34
N LEU A 73 7.09 0.27 -9.15
CA LEU A 73 8.02 1.41 -8.99
C LEU A 73 9.51 1.05 -8.98
N TRP A 74 9.89 -0.22 -9.14
CA TRP A 74 11.27 -0.56 -9.46
C TRP A 74 11.36 -1.92 -10.13
N GLY A 75 12.28 -2.02 -11.07
CA GLY A 75 12.55 -3.22 -11.85
C GLY A 75 12.54 -4.45 -10.96
N VAL A 76 11.49 -5.26 -11.14
CA VAL A 76 11.47 -6.65 -10.70
C VAL A 76 12.62 -7.27 -11.46
N PHE A 77 13.78 -7.35 -10.80
CA PHE A 77 14.97 -7.97 -11.33
C PHE A 77 14.54 -9.32 -11.92
N PRO A 78 14.78 -9.58 -13.21
CA PRO A 78 14.40 -10.85 -13.79
C PRO A 78 15.08 -11.95 -12.97
N LYS A 79 14.27 -12.85 -12.39
CA LYS A 79 14.71 -14.06 -11.67
C LYS A 79 15.62 -14.96 -12.53
N ILE A 80 15.75 -14.62 -13.82
CA ILE A 80 16.49 -15.29 -14.87
C ILE A 80 18.01 -15.08 -14.73
N ILE A 81 18.49 -14.07 -14.00
CA ILE A 81 19.93 -13.97 -13.66
C ILE A 81 20.17 -14.68 -12.32
N SER A 82 19.91 -15.99 -12.30
CA SER A 82 20.46 -16.86 -11.28
C SER A 82 21.77 -17.42 -11.81
N ASN A 83 22.90 -16.97 -11.26
CA ASN A 83 24.20 -17.64 -11.44
C ASN A 83 24.22 -18.95 -10.65
N LYS A 84 23.27 -19.86 -10.95
CA LYS A 84 23.45 -21.26 -10.62
C LYS A 84 24.39 -21.79 -11.68
N LYS A 85 25.65 -21.97 -11.29
CA LYS A 85 26.66 -22.68 -12.06
C LYS A 85 26.01 -23.95 -12.62
N SER A 86 25.93 -24.10 -13.93
CA SER A 86 25.53 -25.34 -14.59
C SER A 86 26.63 -26.38 -14.35
N SER A 87 26.74 -26.88 -13.12
CA SER A 87 27.70 -27.93 -12.81
C SER A 87 27.15 -29.23 -13.41
N LEU A 88 27.70 -29.59 -14.57
CA LEU A 88 27.68 -30.94 -15.17
C LEU A 88 28.43 -31.97 -14.30
N LEU A 89 28.37 -31.84 -12.97
CA LEU A 89 28.94 -32.83 -12.07
C LEU A 89 27.85 -33.82 -11.72
N SER A 90 27.81 -34.89 -12.52
CA SER A 90 27.22 -36.17 -12.12
C SER A 90 27.91 -36.57 -10.82
N TYR A 91 27.20 -36.49 -9.69
CA TYR A 91 27.66 -37.14 -8.48
C TYR A 91 27.63 -38.64 -8.78
N GLY A 92 28.81 -39.23 -8.93
CA GLY A 92 28.98 -40.65 -9.18
C GLY A 92 28.36 -41.46 -8.06
N GLN A 93 27.85 -42.63 -8.47
CA GLN A 93 27.89 -43.88 -7.72
C GLN A 93 28.73 -43.81 -6.44
N ASP A 94 28.07 -44.00 -5.30
CA ASP A 94 28.22 -45.18 -4.42
C ASP A 94 27.09 -45.21 -3.36
#